data_AF-A0A421L1Z4-F1
#
_entry.id   AF-A0A421L1Z4-F1
#
_cell.length_a   1.000
_cell.length_b   1.000
_cell.length_c   1.000
_cell.angle_alpha   90.00
_cell.angle_beta   90.00
_cell.angle_gamma   90.00
#
_symmetry.space_group_name_H-M   'P 1'
#
loop_
_entity.id
_entity.type
_entity.pdbx_description
1 polymer ?
#
loop_
_entity_poly.entity_id
_entity_poly.type
_entity_poly.pdbx_seq_one_letter_code
_entity_poly.pdbx_strand_id
1 'polypeptide(L)'
;MTTRKIILDCDPGHDDAVAILLAVGNPRIDLIGVTTVGGNQSLDKVTYNARAVLEKAHARQVPVHAGCDRPLVRPQEVAASIHGQTGLDGVELPEPTRPLDPGHAVDWIIETIMREEPGTVTLVPTGPLTNIAMAVRKEPRIVDRVREVVLMGGGYHVGNWSAVAEFNIKVDPEAAHIVFNEPWPVTMVGLDLTHQALCTPEVQQRIEGIGTDLAHFVSGLMDFFRKSYQDNQDFVDPPVHDPCTVAYLIDPSIVSTRRCPVDVELRGDLTCGMTVADLRGPEPSAEDCHTQVAVKLDFQGFWDLVVKAITAIG
;
A
#
# COMPACT_ATOMS: atom_id res chain seq x y z
N MET A 1 -18.55 -3.82 -16.32
CA MET A 1 -17.14 -3.46 -16.04
C MET A 1 -16.51 -4.63 -15.32
N THR A 2 -15.28 -5.01 -15.67
CA THR A 2 -14.59 -6.17 -15.09
C THR A 2 -14.02 -5.82 -13.71
N THR A 3 -14.45 -6.52 -12.67
CA THR A 3 -13.90 -6.41 -11.31
C THR A 3 -12.46 -6.96 -11.29
N ARG A 4 -11.55 -6.29 -10.57
CA ARG A 4 -10.16 -6.70 -10.41
C ARG A 4 -9.97 -7.43 -9.08
N LYS A 5 -9.47 -8.68 -9.14
CA LYS A 5 -9.10 -9.44 -7.94
C LYS A 5 -7.78 -8.94 -7.40
N ILE A 6 -7.75 -8.56 -6.13
CA ILE A 6 -6.54 -8.07 -5.48
C ILE A 6 -6.24 -8.82 -4.19
N ILE A 7 -4.96 -9.08 -3.96
CA ILE A 7 -4.42 -9.34 -2.62
C ILE A 7 -3.78 -8.03 -2.16
N LEU A 8 -4.24 -7.51 -1.03
CA LEU A 8 -3.64 -6.34 -0.38
C LEU A 8 -2.65 -6.82 0.69
N ASP A 9 -1.36 -6.58 0.46
CA ASP A 9 -0.28 -6.91 1.39
C ASP A 9 0.19 -5.64 2.09
N CYS A 10 -0.19 -5.48 3.36
CA CYS A 10 -0.11 -4.19 4.05
C CYS A 10 0.45 -4.31 5.46
N ASP A 11 0.74 -3.19 6.10
CA ASP A 11 1.21 -3.13 7.48
C ASP A 11 0.44 -2.07 8.28
N PRO A 12 -0.88 -2.27 8.49
CA PRO A 12 -1.80 -1.16 8.69
C PRO A 12 -1.40 -0.07 9.66
N GLY A 13 -0.95 1.02 9.03
CA GLY A 13 -0.95 2.41 9.46
C GLY A 13 -2.22 3.15 9.02
N HIS A 14 -2.21 4.48 9.19
CA HIS A 14 -3.41 5.33 9.01
C HIS A 14 -3.92 5.31 7.57
N ASP A 15 -3.01 5.29 6.61
CA ASP A 15 -3.27 5.26 5.16
C ASP A 15 -3.61 3.86 4.64
N ASP A 16 -2.98 2.79 5.12
CA ASP A 16 -3.39 1.42 4.81
C ASP A 16 -4.85 1.17 5.19
N ALA A 17 -5.29 1.73 6.33
CA ALA A 17 -6.69 1.65 6.74
C ALA A 17 -7.60 2.29 5.68
N VAL A 18 -7.22 3.44 5.11
CA VAL A 18 -7.95 4.06 3.99
C VAL A 18 -7.87 3.21 2.73
N ALA A 19 -6.76 2.55 2.44
CA ALA A 19 -6.62 1.63 1.30
C ALA A 19 -7.56 0.41 1.44
N ILE A 20 -7.64 -0.19 2.62
CA ILE A 20 -8.59 -1.28 2.93
C ILE A 20 -10.03 -0.80 2.69
N LEU A 21 -10.40 0.36 3.22
CA LEU A 21 -11.75 0.92 3.05
C LEU A 21 -12.07 1.23 1.59
N LEU A 22 -11.11 1.77 0.84
CA LEU A 22 -11.29 2.04 -0.59
C LEU A 22 -11.48 0.73 -1.39
N ALA A 23 -10.71 -0.32 -1.06
CA ALA A 23 -10.85 -1.63 -1.70
C ALA A 23 -12.19 -2.30 -1.38
N VAL A 24 -12.64 -2.24 -0.12
CA VAL A 24 -13.93 -2.81 0.32
C VAL A 24 -15.11 -2.06 -0.30
N GLY A 25 -15.07 -0.72 -0.29
CA GLY A 25 -16.20 0.11 -0.68
C GLY A 25 -16.35 0.31 -2.19
N ASN A 26 -15.42 -0.18 -3.02
CA ASN A 26 -15.47 0.02 -4.46
C ASN A 26 -15.82 -1.25 -5.26
N PRO A 27 -16.92 -1.29 -6.02
CA PRO A 27 -17.38 -2.50 -6.72
C PRO A 27 -16.49 -2.93 -7.90
N ARG A 28 -15.48 -2.13 -8.27
CA ARG A 28 -14.48 -2.52 -9.28
C ARG A 28 -13.35 -3.35 -8.69
N ILE A 29 -13.29 -3.49 -7.36
CA ILE A 29 -12.29 -4.27 -6.64
C ILE A 29 -12.96 -5.49 -6.00
N ASP A 30 -12.33 -6.65 -6.17
CA ASP A 30 -12.63 -7.89 -5.45
C ASP A 30 -11.45 -8.15 -4.51
N LEU A 31 -11.57 -7.71 -3.26
CA LEU A 31 -10.56 -7.90 -2.22
C LEU A 31 -10.64 -9.34 -1.72
N ILE A 32 -9.84 -10.23 -2.32
CA ILE A 32 -9.90 -11.67 -2.04
C ILE A 32 -9.21 -12.05 -0.73
N GLY A 33 -8.36 -11.17 -0.20
CA GLY A 33 -7.75 -11.32 1.12
C GLY A 33 -6.76 -10.20 1.43
N VAL A 34 -6.45 -10.07 2.72
CA VAL A 34 -5.43 -9.16 3.25
C VAL A 34 -4.30 -9.99 3.85
N THR A 35 -3.08 -9.62 3.53
CA THR A 35 -1.88 -10.17 4.16
C THR A 35 -1.13 -9.09 4.89
N THR A 36 -0.50 -9.43 6.02
CA THR A 36 0.23 -8.45 6.83
C THR A 36 1.73 -8.73 6.91
N VAL A 37 2.51 -7.66 6.98
CA VAL A 37 3.98 -7.69 7.10
C VAL A 37 4.44 -6.77 8.23
N GLY A 38 5.53 -7.09 8.92
CA GLY A 38 6.15 -6.18 9.88
C GLY A 38 6.79 -4.98 9.18
N GLY A 39 6.39 -3.76 9.57
CA GLY A 39 6.85 -2.50 8.96
C GLY A 39 6.56 -1.30 9.87
N ASN A 40 5.50 -0.54 9.61
CA ASN A 40 5.03 0.60 10.41
C ASN A 40 5.02 0.31 11.92
N GLN A 41 4.61 -0.90 12.28
CA GLN A 41 4.72 -1.48 13.62
C GLN A 41 5.10 -2.97 13.55
N SER A 42 5.30 -3.58 14.72
CA SER A 42 5.43 -5.03 14.85
C SER A 42 4.27 -5.77 14.19
N LEU A 43 4.55 -6.93 13.59
CA LEU A 43 3.56 -7.76 12.88
C LEU A 43 2.26 -7.98 13.67
N ASP A 44 2.35 -8.25 14.97
CA ASP A 44 1.16 -8.49 15.82
C ASP A 44 0.19 -7.29 15.84
N LYS A 45 0.74 -6.07 15.89
CA LYS A 45 -0.06 -4.83 15.93
C LYS A 45 -0.72 -4.55 14.59
N VAL A 46 0.05 -4.57 13.51
CA VAL A 46 -0.48 -4.32 12.17
C VAL A 46 -1.49 -5.40 11.73
N THR A 47 -1.29 -6.64 12.18
CA THR A 47 -2.25 -7.74 11.98
C THR A 47 -3.54 -7.51 12.76
N TYR A 48 -3.46 -7.03 14.00
CA TYR A 48 -4.64 -6.62 14.76
C TYR A 48 -5.38 -5.47 14.06
N ASN A 49 -4.65 -4.44 13.63
CA ASN A 49 -5.17 -3.26 12.95
C ASN A 49 -5.91 -3.64 11.65
N ALA A 50 -5.32 -4.49 10.80
CA ALA A 50 -5.96 -4.98 9.58
C ALA A 50 -7.34 -5.61 9.87
N ARG A 51 -7.39 -6.50 10.86
CA ARG A 51 -8.62 -7.18 11.28
C ARG A 51 -9.64 -6.19 11.85
N ALA A 52 -9.20 -5.22 12.64
CA ALA A 52 -10.06 -4.22 13.25
C ALA A 52 -10.66 -3.25 12.23
N VAL A 53 -9.89 -2.85 11.20
CA VAL A 53 -10.39 -2.03 10.09
C VAL A 53 -11.44 -2.81 9.28
N LEU A 54 -11.19 -4.08 8.96
CA LEU A 54 -12.17 -4.93 8.28
C LEU A 54 -13.44 -5.15 9.12
N GLU A 55 -13.30 -5.29 10.45
CA GLU A 55 -14.43 -5.35 11.39
C GLU A 55 -15.25 -4.06 11.35
N LYS A 56 -14.58 -2.90 11.41
CA LYS A 56 -15.21 -1.57 11.31
C LYS A 56 -15.92 -1.36 9.97
N ALA A 57 -15.36 -1.91 8.90
CA ALA A 57 -15.91 -1.87 7.54
C ALA A 57 -16.99 -2.92 7.25
N HIS A 58 -17.37 -3.72 8.26
CA HIS A 58 -18.30 -4.84 8.11
C HIS A 58 -17.88 -5.90 7.06
N ALA A 59 -16.59 -5.96 6.72
CA ALA A 59 -15.99 -6.83 5.70
C ALA A 59 -15.37 -8.10 6.30
N ARG A 60 -16.04 -8.69 7.29
CA ARG A 60 -15.54 -9.83 8.10
C ARG A 60 -15.30 -11.11 7.30
N GLN A 61 -15.80 -11.21 6.08
CA GLN A 61 -15.60 -12.35 5.20
C GLN A 61 -14.20 -12.38 4.56
N VAL A 62 -13.51 -11.24 4.50
CA VAL A 62 -12.17 -11.12 3.90
C VAL A 62 -11.16 -11.82 4.83
N PRO A 63 -10.42 -12.83 4.35
CA PRO A 63 -9.44 -13.52 5.18
C PRO A 63 -8.24 -12.60 5.48
N VAL A 64 -7.65 -12.77 6.67
CA VAL A 64 -6.42 -12.07 7.06
C VAL A 64 -5.36 -13.08 7.46
N HIS A 65 -4.21 -13.05 6.80
CA HIS A 65 -3.07 -13.92 7.11
C HIS A 65 -1.85 -13.09 7.53
N ALA A 66 -1.24 -13.46 8.65
CA ALA A 66 0.01 -12.84 9.11
C ALA A 66 1.22 -13.40 8.37
N GLY A 67 2.11 -12.51 7.93
CA GLY A 67 3.31 -12.85 7.16
C GLY A 67 4.61 -12.69 7.94
N CYS A 68 5.63 -12.16 7.27
CA CYS A 68 6.96 -11.98 7.83
C CYS A 68 6.97 -10.91 8.92
N ASP A 69 7.68 -11.19 10.02
CA ASP A 69 7.78 -10.28 11.18
C ASP A 69 8.93 -9.27 11.08
N ARG A 70 9.84 -9.45 10.13
CA ARG A 70 11.07 -8.67 9.95
C ARG A 70 11.57 -8.70 8.49
N PRO A 71 12.45 -7.79 8.09
CA PRO A 71 13.10 -7.79 6.77
C PRO A 71 13.93 -9.05 6.49
N LEU A 72 14.21 -9.32 5.21
CA LEU A 72 14.99 -10.49 4.76
C LEU A 72 16.40 -10.56 5.35
N VAL A 73 17.08 -9.41 5.38
CA VAL A 73 18.51 -9.33 5.72
C VAL A 73 18.77 -8.33 6.84
N ARG A 74 18.04 -7.22 6.85
CA ARG A 74 18.27 -6.09 7.75
C ARG A 74 17.56 -6.27 9.09
N PRO A 75 18.05 -5.62 10.17
CA PRO A 75 17.27 -5.53 11.40
C PRO A 75 15.97 -4.79 11.13
N GLN A 76 14.93 -5.16 11.88
CA GLN A 76 13.63 -4.50 11.80
C GLN A 76 13.71 -3.06 12.29
N GLU A 77 13.05 -2.16 11.57
CA GLU A 77 12.82 -0.77 11.93
C GLU A 77 11.32 -0.48 11.84
N VAL A 78 10.79 0.31 12.76
CA VAL A 78 9.35 0.63 12.84
C VAL A 78 9.10 2.13 12.82
N ALA A 79 8.00 2.57 12.23
CA ALA A 79 7.62 3.98 12.07
C ALA A 79 6.74 4.52 13.21
N ALA A 80 7.12 4.25 14.47
CA ALA A 80 6.31 4.65 15.63
C ALA A 80 6.10 6.17 15.76
N SER A 81 7.01 6.99 15.21
CA SER A 81 6.89 8.45 15.20
C SER A 81 5.79 9.00 14.29
N ILE A 82 5.38 8.22 13.28
CA ILE A 82 4.36 8.61 12.30
C ILE A 82 3.01 7.96 12.63
N HIS A 83 3.02 6.69 13.03
CA HIS A 83 1.80 5.89 13.23
C HIS A 83 1.42 5.65 14.70
N GLY A 84 2.21 6.17 15.64
CA GLY A 84 1.97 6.01 17.07
C GLY A 84 2.31 4.62 17.61
N GLN A 85 1.89 4.33 18.84
CA GLN A 85 2.25 3.10 19.54
C GLN A 85 1.42 1.89 19.09
N THR A 86 0.18 2.08 18.67
CA THR A 86 -0.69 0.99 18.18
C THR A 86 -0.59 0.80 16.67
N GLY A 87 -0.10 1.81 15.93
CA GLY A 87 -0.12 1.87 14.47
C GLY A 87 -1.34 2.62 13.89
N LEU A 88 -2.41 2.76 14.69
CA LEU A 88 -3.64 3.49 14.37
C LEU A 88 -4.07 4.35 15.57
N ASP A 89 -3.11 5.06 16.16
CA ASP A 89 -3.40 5.96 17.29
C ASP A 89 -4.37 7.09 16.86
N GLY A 90 -5.17 7.60 17.81
CA GLY A 90 -6.16 8.66 17.53
C GLY A 90 -7.58 8.16 17.32
N VAL A 91 -7.79 6.85 17.22
CA VAL A 91 -9.12 6.24 17.12
C VAL A 91 -9.28 5.02 18.02
N GLU A 92 -10.51 4.70 18.40
CA GLU A 92 -10.84 3.43 19.03
C GLU A 92 -11.15 2.37 17.96
N LEU A 93 -10.41 1.27 18.01
CA LEU A 93 -10.59 0.13 17.12
C LEU A 93 -11.57 -0.88 17.73
N PRO A 94 -12.56 -1.38 16.97
CA PRO A 94 -13.40 -2.48 17.45
C PRO A 94 -12.55 -3.74 17.63
N GLU A 95 -12.89 -4.56 18.62
CA GLU A 95 -12.28 -5.87 18.79
C GLU A 95 -12.69 -6.78 17.62
N PRO A 96 -11.74 -7.33 16.83
CA PRO A 96 -12.11 -8.11 15.66
C PRO A 96 -12.69 -9.46 16.05
N THR A 97 -13.93 -9.73 15.61
CA THR A 97 -14.69 -10.93 16.00
C THR A 97 -14.28 -12.18 15.23
N ARG A 98 -13.80 -12.01 13.99
CA ARG A 98 -13.22 -13.09 13.20
C ARG A 98 -11.82 -13.44 13.74
N PRO A 99 -11.52 -14.72 14.03
CA PRO A 99 -10.15 -15.13 14.37
C PRO A 99 -9.21 -14.90 13.19
N LEU A 100 -7.93 -14.66 13.46
CA LEU A 100 -6.89 -14.64 12.41
C LEU A 100 -6.94 -15.96 11.63
N ASP A 101 -6.87 -15.89 10.30
CA ASP A 101 -6.87 -17.08 9.48
C ASP A 101 -5.54 -17.85 9.66
N PRO A 102 -5.59 -19.19 9.73
CA PRO A 102 -4.40 -20.00 9.95
C PRO A 102 -3.50 -20.01 8.72
N GLY A 103 -2.21 -20.29 8.93
CA GLY A 103 -1.22 -20.37 7.85
C GLY A 103 -0.55 -19.02 7.58
N HIS A 104 0.69 -19.09 7.09
CA HIS A 104 1.53 -17.92 6.85
C HIS A 104 1.12 -17.20 5.56
N ALA A 105 1.12 -15.87 5.55
CA ALA A 105 0.72 -15.05 4.40
C ALA A 105 1.42 -15.46 3.09
N VAL A 106 2.74 -15.67 3.14
CA VAL A 106 3.55 -16.14 2.00
C VAL A 106 2.97 -17.41 1.37
N ASP A 107 2.60 -18.42 2.18
CA ASP A 107 2.03 -19.67 1.69
C ASP A 107 0.64 -19.43 1.10
N TRP A 108 -0.18 -18.63 1.77
CA TRP A 108 -1.51 -18.28 1.29
C TRP A 108 -1.48 -17.49 -0.04
N ILE A 109 -0.54 -16.56 -0.22
CA ILE A 109 -0.31 -15.83 -1.48
C ILE A 109 -0.01 -16.82 -2.60
N ILE A 110 0.95 -17.73 -2.36
CA ILE A 110 1.35 -18.74 -3.34
C ILE A 110 0.15 -19.63 -3.70
N GLU A 111 -0.50 -20.22 -2.71
CA GLU A 111 -1.63 -21.14 -2.90
C GLU A 111 -2.78 -20.46 -3.66
N THR A 112 -3.05 -19.19 -3.35
CA THR A 112 -4.11 -18.42 -4.01
C THR A 112 -3.77 -18.13 -5.47
N ILE A 113 -2.57 -17.63 -5.78
CA ILE A 113 -2.15 -17.35 -7.17
C ILE A 113 -2.09 -18.64 -7.99
N MET A 114 -1.65 -19.75 -7.40
CA MET A 114 -1.55 -21.03 -8.09
C MET A 114 -2.93 -21.66 -8.36
N ARG A 115 -3.93 -21.37 -7.53
CA ARG A 115 -5.31 -21.84 -7.68
C ARG A 115 -6.12 -21.01 -8.66
N GLU A 116 -5.95 -19.68 -8.66
CA GLU A 116 -6.68 -18.78 -9.55
C GLU A 116 -6.17 -18.87 -11.00
N GLU A 117 -7.00 -18.48 -11.97
CA GLU A 117 -6.60 -18.45 -13.38
C GLU A 117 -5.41 -17.49 -13.60
N PRO A 118 -4.42 -17.83 -14.45
CA PRO A 118 -3.30 -16.94 -14.75
C PRO A 118 -3.75 -15.57 -15.25
N GLY A 119 -3.06 -14.51 -14.84
CA GLY A 119 -3.33 -13.13 -15.25
C GLY A 119 -4.57 -12.50 -14.62
N THR A 120 -5.14 -13.12 -13.57
CA THR A 120 -6.36 -12.61 -12.91
C THR A 120 -6.12 -11.89 -11.58
N VAL A 121 -5.10 -12.28 -10.81
CA VAL A 121 -4.80 -11.70 -9.49
C VAL A 121 -3.76 -10.59 -9.62
N THR A 122 -4.08 -9.41 -9.10
CA THR A 122 -3.14 -8.31 -8.90
C THR A 122 -2.62 -8.32 -7.46
N LEU A 123 -1.32 -8.17 -7.28
CA LEU A 123 -0.72 -7.93 -5.96
C LEU A 123 -0.68 -6.44 -5.69
N VAL A 124 -1.12 -6.03 -4.50
CA VAL A 124 -1.13 -4.62 -4.06
C VAL A 124 -0.36 -4.52 -2.74
N PRO A 125 0.98 -4.40 -2.79
CA PRO A 125 1.78 -4.20 -1.58
C PRO A 125 1.78 -2.73 -1.15
N THR A 126 1.43 -2.44 0.09
CA THR A 126 1.47 -1.09 0.68
C THR A 126 2.40 -0.99 1.88
N GLY A 127 3.07 -2.08 2.26
CA GLY A 127 4.15 -2.11 3.24
C GLY A 127 5.49 -2.57 2.65
N PRO A 128 6.47 -2.92 3.52
CA PRO A 128 7.72 -3.56 3.09
C PRO A 128 7.49 -4.83 2.26
N LEU A 129 8.27 -5.01 1.19
CA LEU A 129 8.02 -6.02 0.16
C LEU A 129 8.42 -7.46 0.57
N THR A 130 8.65 -7.72 1.86
CA THR A 130 9.21 -8.97 2.39
C THR A 130 8.34 -10.18 2.04
N ASN A 131 7.02 -10.10 2.25
CA ASN A 131 6.11 -11.20 1.93
C ASN A 131 6.15 -11.55 0.44
N ILE A 132 6.12 -10.53 -0.42
CA ILE A 132 6.11 -10.68 -1.87
C ILE A 132 7.42 -11.31 -2.37
N ALA A 133 8.56 -10.81 -1.90
CA ALA A 133 9.87 -11.36 -2.23
C ALA A 133 10.02 -12.81 -1.78
N MET A 134 9.57 -13.13 -0.56
CA MET A 134 9.56 -14.50 -0.04
C MET A 134 8.66 -15.42 -0.87
N ALA A 135 7.47 -14.96 -1.27
CA ALA A 135 6.54 -15.73 -2.09
C ALA A 135 7.17 -16.09 -3.44
N VAL A 136 7.77 -15.13 -4.13
CA VAL A 136 8.44 -15.36 -5.42
C VAL A 136 9.62 -16.31 -5.26
N ARG A 137 10.47 -16.11 -4.25
CA ARG A 137 11.65 -16.96 -4.04
C ARG A 137 11.26 -18.40 -3.68
N LYS A 138 10.13 -18.58 -2.99
CA LYS A 138 9.62 -19.90 -2.62
C LYS A 138 8.89 -20.60 -3.77
N GLU A 139 8.14 -19.88 -4.58
CA GLU A 139 7.42 -20.41 -5.75
C GLU A 139 7.55 -19.46 -6.96
N PRO A 140 8.62 -19.58 -7.78
CA PRO A 140 8.86 -18.68 -8.90
C PRO A 140 7.75 -18.67 -9.97
N ARG A 141 6.94 -19.74 -10.07
CA ARG A 141 5.84 -19.81 -11.05
C ARG A 141 4.75 -18.77 -10.82
N ILE A 142 4.68 -18.16 -9.63
CA ILE A 142 3.67 -17.10 -9.39
C ILE A 142 3.94 -15.87 -10.26
N VAL A 143 5.19 -15.60 -10.65
CA VAL A 143 5.55 -14.41 -11.41
C VAL A 143 4.82 -14.36 -12.76
N ASP A 144 4.77 -15.49 -13.47
CA ASP A 144 4.08 -15.61 -14.77
C ASP A 144 2.55 -15.67 -14.63
N ARG A 145 2.02 -15.84 -13.41
CA ARG A 145 0.58 -15.96 -13.13
C ARG A 145 -0.03 -14.67 -12.58
N VAL A 146 0.76 -13.84 -11.90
CA VAL A 146 0.32 -12.53 -11.41
C VAL A 146 0.00 -11.64 -12.60
N ARG A 147 -1.11 -10.91 -12.52
CA ARG A 147 -1.52 -9.95 -13.54
C ARG A 147 -0.58 -8.76 -13.62
N GLU A 148 -0.34 -8.14 -12.46
CA GLU A 148 0.52 -6.99 -12.26
C GLU A 148 0.76 -6.81 -10.75
N VAL A 149 1.82 -6.08 -10.39
CA VAL A 149 2.10 -5.60 -9.04
C VAL A 149 1.90 -4.09 -9.03
N VAL A 150 1.05 -3.59 -8.15
CA VAL A 150 0.85 -2.14 -7.95
C VAL A 150 1.19 -1.82 -6.51
N LEU A 151 2.38 -1.29 -6.29
CA LEU A 151 2.92 -1.09 -4.95
C LEU A 151 2.94 0.39 -4.55
N MET A 152 2.71 0.66 -3.27
CA MET A 152 3.06 1.95 -2.65
C MET A 152 4.47 1.82 -2.10
N GLY A 153 5.37 2.64 -2.62
CA GLY A 153 6.74 2.68 -2.15
C GLY A 153 7.68 3.33 -3.15
N GLY A 154 8.83 3.78 -2.65
CA GLY A 154 9.86 4.43 -3.45
C GLY A 154 9.54 5.88 -3.80
N GLY A 155 10.40 6.45 -4.62
CA GLY A 155 10.32 7.82 -5.13
C GLY A 155 11.46 8.06 -6.10
N TYR A 156 11.16 8.65 -7.26
CA TYR A 156 12.16 8.90 -8.28
C TYR A 156 12.90 10.23 -8.07
N HIS A 157 12.28 11.21 -7.40
CA HIS A 157 12.95 12.45 -6.97
C HIS A 157 12.70 12.83 -5.50
N VAL A 158 12.02 11.97 -4.73
CA VAL A 158 11.59 12.27 -3.36
C VAL A 158 11.88 11.10 -2.43
N GLY A 159 12.38 11.37 -1.22
CA GLY A 159 12.48 10.45 -0.10
C GLY A 159 11.78 11.01 1.14
N ASN A 160 11.42 10.14 2.09
CA ASN A 160 10.79 10.53 3.36
C ASN A 160 11.57 10.03 4.59
N TRP A 161 12.24 8.88 4.49
CA TRP A 161 13.08 8.31 5.54
C TRP A 161 14.51 8.84 5.45
N SER A 162 15.06 8.90 4.25
CA SER A 162 16.27 9.66 3.94
C SER A 162 15.99 10.68 2.85
N ALA A 163 17.01 11.43 2.45
CA ALA A 163 16.91 12.37 1.34
C ALA A 163 16.45 11.72 0.01
N VAL A 164 16.64 10.40 -0.16
CA VAL A 164 16.40 9.69 -1.44
C VAL A 164 15.68 8.35 -1.31
N ALA A 165 15.41 7.88 -0.08
CA ALA A 165 14.75 6.62 0.16
C ALA A 165 13.41 6.82 0.86
N GLU A 166 12.44 6.04 0.42
CA GLU A 166 11.11 5.93 0.99
C GLU A 166 11.09 4.75 1.99
N PHE A 167 10.29 4.86 3.06
CA PHE A 167 10.21 3.92 4.18
C PHE A 167 10.02 2.45 3.77
N ASN A 168 8.99 2.10 3.00
CA ASN A 168 8.68 0.71 2.63
C ASN A 168 9.85 0.03 1.91
N ILE A 169 10.48 0.74 0.97
CA ILE A 169 11.66 0.25 0.26
C ILE A 169 12.87 0.19 1.19
N LYS A 170 13.01 1.16 2.09
CA LYS A 170 14.17 1.25 2.99
C LYS A 170 14.20 0.20 4.08
N VAL A 171 13.04 -0.21 4.58
CA VAL A 171 12.90 -1.25 5.62
C VAL A 171 13.42 -2.59 5.10
N ASP A 172 13.09 -2.96 3.85
CA ASP A 172 13.58 -4.19 3.22
C ASP A 172 14.00 -3.96 1.75
N PRO A 173 15.15 -3.32 1.51
CA PRO A 173 15.58 -2.98 0.16
C PRO A 173 16.00 -4.24 -0.60
N GLU A 174 16.45 -5.30 0.09
CA GLU A 174 16.72 -6.60 -0.53
C GLU A 174 15.45 -7.25 -1.07
N ALA A 175 14.34 -7.20 -0.32
CA ALA A 175 13.04 -7.65 -0.82
C ALA A 175 12.54 -6.80 -1.99
N ALA A 176 12.69 -5.47 -1.90
CA ALA A 176 12.34 -4.58 -3.00
C ALA A 176 13.14 -4.88 -4.26
N HIS A 177 14.46 -5.05 -4.15
CA HIS A 177 15.32 -5.44 -5.27
C HIS A 177 14.84 -6.74 -5.91
N ILE A 178 14.42 -7.74 -5.13
CA ILE A 178 13.82 -8.96 -5.67
C ILE A 178 12.58 -8.62 -6.50
N VAL A 179 11.61 -7.90 -5.93
CA VAL A 179 10.34 -7.58 -6.59
C VAL A 179 10.52 -6.77 -7.87
N PHE A 180 11.38 -5.76 -7.86
CA PHE A 180 11.63 -4.90 -9.03
C PHE A 180 12.39 -5.61 -10.15
N ASN A 181 13.09 -6.71 -9.88
CA ASN A 181 13.89 -7.44 -10.87
C ASN A 181 13.22 -8.72 -11.42
N GLU A 182 11.98 -9.01 -11.03
CA GLU A 182 11.17 -10.06 -11.66
C GLU A 182 10.47 -9.56 -12.93
N PRO A 183 10.23 -10.40 -13.95
CA PRO A 183 9.70 -9.99 -15.25
C PRO A 183 8.21 -9.57 -15.26
N TRP A 184 7.51 -9.58 -14.13
CA TRP A 184 6.11 -9.15 -14.05
C TRP A 184 5.93 -7.63 -14.28
N PRO A 185 4.73 -7.17 -14.67
CA PRO A 185 4.45 -5.74 -14.75
C PRO A 185 4.41 -5.10 -13.35
N VAL A 186 5.16 -4.01 -13.15
CA VAL A 186 5.22 -3.27 -11.87
C VAL A 186 4.83 -1.81 -12.06
N THR A 187 3.88 -1.34 -11.27
CA THR A 187 3.57 0.08 -11.09
C THR A 187 4.02 0.53 -9.71
N MET A 188 5.01 1.42 -9.68
CA MET A 188 5.51 2.06 -8.46
C MET A 188 4.75 3.35 -8.19
N VAL A 189 3.86 3.32 -7.19
CA VAL A 189 3.14 4.48 -6.69
C VAL A 189 3.98 5.12 -5.57
N GLY A 190 4.99 5.87 -5.99
CA GLY A 190 5.97 6.48 -5.08
C GLY A 190 5.58 7.86 -4.56
N LEU A 191 6.46 8.44 -3.73
CA LEU A 191 6.26 9.72 -3.03
C LEU A 191 5.99 10.90 -3.96
N ASP A 192 6.62 10.92 -5.14
CA ASP A 192 6.38 11.94 -6.17
C ASP A 192 4.88 12.06 -6.52
N LEU A 193 4.16 10.94 -6.52
CA LEU A 193 2.71 10.90 -6.69
C LEU A 193 1.99 11.18 -5.38
N THR A 194 2.26 10.39 -4.34
CA THR A 194 1.43 10.36 -3.13
C THR A 194 1.50 11.66 -2.32
N HIS A 195 2.57 12.45 -2.43
CA HIS A 195 2.62 13.79 -1.83
C HIS A 195 1.59 14.77 -2.45
N GLN A 196 0.91 14.39 -3.53
CA GLN A 196 -0.22 15.12 -4.11
C GLN A 196 -1.57 14.71 -3.50
N ALA A 197 -1.64 13.59 -2.78
CA ALA A 197 -2.86 13.05 -2.15
C ALA A 197 -3.13 13.65 -0.76
N LEU A 198 -3.12 14.98 -0.68
CA LEU A 198 -3.21 15.70 0.60
C LEU A 198 -4.63 15.63 1.18
N CYS A 199 -4.76 15.26 2.45
CA CYS A 199 -6.02 15.36 3.19
C CYS A 199 -6.22 16.82 3.66
N THR A 200 -6.68 17.70 2.77
CA THR A 200 -6.95 19.09 3.11
C THR A 200 -8.17 19.23 4.04
N PRO A 201 -8.38 20.38 4.70
CA PRO A 201 -9.55 20.59 5.55
C PRO A 201 -10.87 20.40 4.79
N GLU A 202 -10.93 20.80 3.51
CA GLU A 202 -12.12 20.62 2.68
C GLU A 202 -12.39 19.15 2.39
N VAL A 203 -11.35 18.35 2.16
CA VAL A 203 -11.47 16.90 2.01
C VAL A 203 -11.98 16.26 3.28
N GLN A 204 -11.36 16.59 4.42
CA GLN A 204 -11.74 16.03 5.71
C GLN A 204 -13.20 16.38 6.06
N GLN A 205 -13.62 17.62 5.81
CA GLN A 205 -15.01 18.05 5.98
C GLN A 205 -15.98 17.28 5.07
N ARG A 206 -15.59 16.96 3.83
CA ARG A 206 -16.42 16.13 2.93
C ARG A 206 -16.61 14.71 3.47
N ILE A 207 -15.56 14.13 4.07
CA ILE A 207 -15.65 12.81 4.72
C ILE A 207 -16.59 12.91 5.92
N GLU A 208 -16.38 13.88 6.82
CA GLU A 208 -17.23 14.09 8.00
C GLU A 208 -18.70 14.34 7.63
N GLY A 209 -18.95 15.05 6.52
CA GLY A 209 -20.28 15.33 6.01
C GLY A 209 -21.09 14.10 5.59
N ILE A 210 -20.46 12.91 5.46
CA ILE A 210 -21.15 11.63 5.29
C ILE A 210 -21.99 11.30 6.53
N GLY A 211 -21.52 11.67 7.73
CA GLY A 211 -22.27 11.58 8.98
C GLY A 211 -22.42 10.16 9.55
N THR A 212 -21.42 9.30 9.34
CA THR A 212 -21.46 7.89 9.75
C THR A 212 -20.31 7.55 10.69
N ASP A 213 -20.45 6.48 11.47
CA ASP A 213 -19.42 6.05 12.42
C ASP A 213 -18.08 5.69 11.73
N LEU A 214 -18.16 5.27 10.46
CA LEU A 214 -16.97 5.00 9.64
C LEU A 214 -16.32 6.30 9.18
N ALA A 215 -17.10 7.28 8.74
CA ALA A 215 -16.58 8.58 8.35
C ALA A 215 -15.88 9.31 9.51
N HIS A 216 -16.46 9.25 10.72
CA HIS A 216 -15.83 9.79 11.93
C HIS A 216 -14.54 9.06 12.29
N PHE A 217 -14.51 7.73 12.12
CA PHE A 217 -13.29 6.93 12.29
C PHE A 217 -12.19 7.37 11.31
N VAL A 218 -12.51 7.53 10.02
CA VAL A 218 -11.53 7.99 9.02
C VAL A 218 -11.06 9.42 9.32
N SER A 219 -11.95 10.34 9.73
CA SER A 219 -11.54 11.70 10.10
C SER A 219 -10.57 11.69 11.30
N GLY A 220 -10.86 10.88 12.33
CA GLY A 220 -9.98 10.75 13.50
C GLY A 220 -8.58 10.19 13.15
N LEU A 221 -8.49 9.26 12.20
CA LEU A 221 -7.20 8.81 11.66
C LEU A 221 -6.43 9.97 11.02
N MET A 222 -7.11 10.81 10.22
CA MET A 222 -6.50 11.94 9.54
C MET A 222 -6.05 13.04 10.51
N ASP A 223 -6.75 13.24 11.64
CA ASP A 223 -6.34 14.18 12.68
C ASP A 223 -5.00 13.80 13.32
N PHE A 224 -4.84 12.52 13.69
CA PHE A 224 -3.57 12.04 14.23
C PHE A 224 -2.45 12.14 13.20
N PHE A 225 -2.75 11.74 11.95
CA PHE A 225 -1.78 11.74 10.87
C PHE A 225 -1.30 13.16 10.52
N ARG A 226 -2.22 14.13 10.51
CA ARG A 226 -1.92 15.56 10.32
C ARG A 226 -0.94 16.06 11.37
N LYS A 227 -1.18 15.77 12.64
CA LYS A 227 -0.28 16.17 13.72
C LYS A 227 1.11 15.56 13.54
N SER A 228 1.18 14.27 13.25
CA SER A 228 2.46 13.58 13.05
C SER A 228 3.24 14.13 11.86
N TYR A 229 2.59 14.47 10.75
CA TYR A 229 3.25 15.06 9.58
C TYR A 229 3.71 16.49 9.80
N GLN A 230 2.95 17.30 10.55
CA GLN A 230 3.38 18.64 10.96
C GLN A 230 4.63 18.58 11.83
N ASP A 231 4.72 17.63 12.76
CA ASP A 231 5.84 17.52 13.69
C ASP A 231 7.10 16.92 13.05
N ASN A 232 6.97 16.08 12.02
CA ASN A 232 8.09 15.32 11.44
C ASN A 232 8.55 15.80 10.06
N GLN A 233 7.67 16.39 9.24
CA GLN A 233 7.94 16.60 7.80
C GLN A 233 7.42 17.93 7.23
N ASP A 234 6.99 18.87 8.09
CA ASP A 234 6.53 20.22 7.73
C ASP A 234 5.38 20.28 6.70
N PHE A 235 4.60 19.20 6.58
CA PHE A 235 3.38 19.20 5.77
C PHE A 235 2.23 19.86 6.54
N VAL A 236 1.57 20.85 5.92
CA VAL A 236 0.35 21.47 6.48
C VAL A 236 -0.79 20.45 6.53
N ASP A 237 -0.94 19.69 5.44
CA ASP A 237 -1.92 18.63 5.25
C ASP A 237 -1.21 17.29 5.03
N PRO A 238 -1.60 16.20 5.70
CA PRO A 238 -0.91 14.93 5.54
C PRO A 238 -1.25 14.29 4.17
N PRO A 239 -0.27 13.76 3.43
CA PRO A 239 -0.51 12.91 2.26
C PRO A 239 -1.03 11.53 2.67
N VAL A 240 -2.01 10.98 1.96
CA VAL A 240 -2.52 9.60 2.19
C VAL A 240 -2.01 8.69 1.08
N HIS A 241 -1.04 7.83 1.39
CA HIS A 241 -0.20 7.19 0.38
C HIS A 241 -0.83 5.96 -0.26
N ASP A 242 -1.08 4.94 0.55
CA ASP A 242 -1.49 3.60 0.15
C ASP A 242 -2.75 3.52 -0.73
N PRO A 243 -3.85 4.28 -0.46
CA PRO A 243 -5.04 4.22 -1.30
C PRO A 243 -4.79 4.68 -2.74
N CYS A 244 -3.69 5.35 -3.05
CA CYS A 244 -3.35 5.70 -4.43
C CYS A 244 -3.13 4.45 -5.32
N THR A 245 -2.68 3.32 -4.76
CA THR A 245 -2.54 2.05 -5.49
C THR A 245 -3.90 1.49 -5.92
N VAL A 246 -4.84 1.45 -4.98
CA VAL A 246 -6.21 0.98 -5.23
C VAL A 246 -6.94 1.95 -6.17
N ALA A 247 -6.73 3.26 -6.02
CA ALA A 247 -7.29 4.27 -6.92
C ALA A 247 -6.82 4.08 -8.38
N TYR A 248 -5.53 3.81 -8.60
CA TYR A 248 -4.98 3.47 -9.93
C TYR A 248 -5.69 2.25 -10.53
N LEU A 249 -5.96 1.21 -9.74
CA LEU A 249 -6.65 0.01 -10.21
C LEU A 249 -8.13 0.23 -10.54
N ILE A 250 -8.81 1.07 -9.77
CA ILE A 250 -10.22 1.46 -9.98
C ILE A 250 -10.35 2.26 -11.28
N ASP A 251 -9.49 3.26 -11.46
CA ASP A 251 -9.48 4.13 -12.62
C ASP A 251 -8.06 4.65 -12.93
N PRO A 252 -7.37 4.06 -13.92
CA PRO A 252 -6.02 4.47 -14.27
C PRO A 252 -5.90 5.92 -14.75
N SER A 253 -7.00 6.62 -15.12
CA SER A 253 -6.91 8.03 -15.50
C SER A 253 -6.66 8.97 -14.31
N ILE A 254 -6.89 8.51 -13.07
CA ILE A 254 -6.66 9.29 -11.85
C ILE A 254 -5.17 9.38 -11.52
N VAL A 255 -4.36 8.44 -12.01
CA VAL A 255 -2.92 8.37 -11.74
C VAL A 255 -2.18 8.21 -13.07
N SER A 256 -1.59 9.29 -13.56
CA SER A 256 -0.71 9.18 -14.74
C SER A 256 0.57 8.44 -14.37
N THR A 257 1.10 7.68 -15.33
CA THR A 257 2.31 6.88 -15.16
C THR A 257 3.29 7.18 -16.28
N ARG A 258 4.57 6.87 -16.04
CA ARG A 258 5.64 6.90 -17.04
C ARG A 258 6.44 5.61 -16.91
N ARG A 259 6.56 4.85 -18.00
CA ARG A 259 7.50 3.73 -18.06
C ARG A 259 8.93 4.22 -18.00
N CYS A 260 9.74 3.54 -17.22
CA CYS A 260 11.18 3.71 -17.14
C CYS A 260 11.77 2.51 -16.40
N PRO A 261 13.03 2.13 -16.68
CA PRO A 261 13.75 1.18 -15.85
C PRO A 261 13.80 1.69 -14.41
N VAL A 262 13.48 0.83 -13.45
CA VAL A 262 13.61 1.09 -12.01
C VAL A 262 14.38 -0.06 -11.39
N ASP A 263 15.40 0.27 -10.61
CA ASP A 263 16.15 -0.69 -9.78
C ASP A 263 16.32 -0.17 -8.36
N VAL A 264 16.75 -1.01 -7.42
CA VAL A 264 16.87 -0.66 -6.00
C VAL A 264 18.33 -0.66 -5.55
N GLU A 265 18.79 0.47 -5.03
CA GLU A 265 20.15 0.62 -4.50
C GLU A 265 20.30 -0.08 -3.14
N LEU A 266 21.23 -1.04 -3.05
CA LEU A 266 21.42 -1.87 -1.85
C LEU A 266 22.64 -1.48 -1.00
N ARG A 267 23.66 -0.86 -1.62
CA ARG A 267 25.02 -0.79 -1.11
C ARG A 267 25.47 0.61 -0.73
N GLY A 268 24.94 1.65 -1.37
CA GLY A 268 25.38 3.03 -1.14
C GLY A 268 25.12 3.50 0.30
N ASP A 269 26.11 4.13 0.93
CA ASP A 269 26.00 4.63 2.31
C ASP A 269 24.90 5.70 2.45
N LEU A 270 24.75 6.56 1.43
CA LEU A 270 23.77 7.65 1.42
C LEU A 270 22.46 7.27 0.73
N THR A 271 22.50 6.27 -0.15
CA THR A 271 21.46 6.02 -1.15
C THR A 271 20.80 4.65 -1.02
N CYS A 272 21.18 3.84 -0.03
CA CYS A 272 20.54 2.55 0.22
C CYS A 272 19.02 2.69 0.41
N GLY A 273 18.25 1.92 -0.36
CA GLY A 273 16.79 1.96 -0.41
C GLY A 273 16.23 2.96 -1.45
N MET A 274 17.09 3.66 -2.19
CA MET A 274 16.64 4.50 -3.31
C MET A 274 16.12 3.62 -4.45
N THR A 275 14.95 3.98 -4.98
CA THR A 275 14.45 3.47 -6.26
C THR A 275 15.03 4.31 -7.39
N VAL A 276 16.04 3.75 -8.07
CA VAL A 276 16.79 4.43 -9.13
C VAL A 276 16.00 4.32 -10.44
N ALA A 277 15.23 5.36 -10.75
CA ALA A 277 14.46 5.44 -12.00
C ALA A 277 15.28 6.11 -13.12
N ASP A 278 15.51 5.39 -14.23
CA ASP A 278 16.18 5.95 -15.40
C ASP A 278 15.22 6.75 -16.28
N LEU A 279 15.18 8.06 -16.07
CA LEU A 279 14.32 8.99 -16.80
C LEU A 279 14.99 9.62 -18.03
N ARG A 280 16.17 9.13 -18.44
CA ARG A 280 16.86 9.63 -19.65
C ARG A 280 16.12 9.20 -20.91
N GLY A 281 16.13 10.05 -21.94
CA GLY A 281 15.56 9.71 -23.25
C GLY A 281 14.02 9.61 -23.26
N PRO A 282 13.45 9.09 -24.37
CA PRO A 282 12.01 8.90 -24.50
C PRO A 282 11.51 7.75 -23.62
N GLU A 283 10.20 7.72 -23.36
CA GLU A 283 9.55 6.62 -22.66
C GLU A 283 9.60 5.32 -23.49
N PRO A 284 10.08 4.19 -22.94
CA PRO A 284 10.10 2.90 -23.63
C PRO A 284 8.71 2.28 -23.79
N SER A 285 8.61 1.30 -24.70
CA SER A 285 7.41 0.49 -24.87
C SER A 285 7.18 -0.42 -23.66
N ALA A 286 5.96 -0.96 -23.53
CA ALA A 286 5.67 -1.97 -22.50
C ALA A 286 6.35 -3.33 -22.76
N GLU A 287 6.77 -3.60 -23.99
CA GLU A 287 7.52 -4.82 -24.34
C GLU A 287 8.98 -4.72 -23.85
N ASP A 288 9.55 -3.52 -23.85
CA ASP A 288 10.95 -3.28 -23.48
C ASP A 288 11.14 -2.91 -22.01
N CYS A 289 10.06 -2.57 -21.30
CA CYS A 289 10.12 -2.08 -19.92
C CYS A 289 8.87 -2.48 -19.13
N HIS A 290 9.08 -3.38 -18.15
CA HIS A 290 8.03 -3.92 -17.30
C HIS A 290 7.69 -3.03 -16.09
N THR A 291 8.49 -1.99 -15.83
CA THR A 291 8.32 -1.04 -14.71
C THR A 291 7.77 0.30 -15.18
N GLN A 292 6.88 0.90 -14.39
CA GLN A 292 6.46 2.29 -14.54
C GLN A 292 6.30 2.99 -13.20
N VAL A 293 6.53 4.29 -13.18
CA VAL A 293 6.38 5.14 -11.98
C VAL A 293 5.15 6.03 -12.11
N ALA A 294 4.43 6.22 -11.02
CA ALA A 294 3.28 7.14 -10.96
C ALA A 294 3.75 8.59 -10.83
N VAL A 295 3.12 9.52 -11.57
CA VAL A 295 3.61 10.89 -11.78
C VAL A 295 2.63 11.96 -11.31
N LYS A 296 1.39 11.95 -11.83
CA LYS A 296 0.40 13.00 -11.55
C LYS A 296 -0.89 12.40 -11.03
N LEU A 297 -1.38 12.95 -9.91
CA LEU A 297 -2.67 12.62 -9.34
C LEU A 297 -3.75 13.58 -9.85
N ASP A 298 -4.88 13.05 -10.29
CA ASP A 298 -6.16 13.76 -10.28
C ASP A 298 -6.68 13.79 -8.85
N PHE A 299 -6.37 14.89 -8.15
CA PHE A 299 -6.72 15.09 -6.76
C PHE A 299 -8.23 14.92 -6.49
N GLN A 300 -9.08 15.52 -7.34
CA GLN A 300 -10.52 15.49 -7.15
C GLN A 300 -11.06 14.08 -7.42
N GLY A 301 -10.61 13.46 -8.53
CA GLY A 301 -10.98 12.09 -8.87
C GLY A 301 -10.62 11.10 -7.76
N PHE A 302 -9.42 11.23 -7.19
CA PHE A 302 -8.96 10.41 -6.06
C PHE A 302 -9.87 10.53 -4.84
N TRP A 303 -10.09 11.76 -4.34
CA TRP A 303 -10.93 11.96 -3.16
C TRP A 303 -12.41 11.63 -3.38
N ASP A 304 -12.90 11.77 -4.62
CA ASP A 304 -14.23 11.29 -4.99
C ASP A 304 -14.36 9.77 -4.86
N LEU A 305 -13.31 9.01 -5.18
CA LEU A 305 -13.31 7.56 -4.97
C LEU A 305 -13.33 7.20 -3.49
N VAL A 306 -12.49 7.86 -2.68
CA VAL A 306 -12.41 7.63 -1.23
C VAL A 306 -13.75 7.93 -0.55
N VAL A 307 -14.33 9.11 -0.80
CA VAL A 307 -15.61 9.52 -0.23
C VAL A 307 -16.72 8.54 -0.64
N LYS A 308 -16.80 8.16 -1.93
CA LYS A 308 -17.80 7.19 -2.40
C LYS A 308 -17.65 5.82 -1.75
N ALA A 309 -16.42 5.35 -1.54
CA ALA A 309 -16.16 4.07 -0.89
C ALA A 309 -16.62 4.09 0.58
N ILE A 310 -16.28 5.14 1.32
CA ILE A 310 -16.73 5.31 2.72
C ILE A 310 -18.26 5.37 2.78
N THR A 311 -18.91 6.17 1.92
CA THR A 311 -20.38 6.25 1.85
C THR A 311 -21.03 4.91 1.50
N ALA A 312 -20.40 4.09 0.65
CA ALA A 312 -20.94 2.80 0.25
C ALA A 312 -20.89 1.74 1.35
N ILE A 313 -19.93 1.86 2.28
CA ILE A 313 -19.75 0.90 3.38
C ILE A 313 -20.77 1.15 4.50
N GLY A 314 -20.99 2.40 4.89
CA GLY A 314 -21.84 2.71 6.03
C GLY A 314 -21.93 4.18 6.34
#